data_AF-A0A951ZNG1-F1
#
_entry.id   AF-A0A951ZNG1-F1
#
_cell.length_a   1.000
_cell.length_b   1.000
_cell.length_c   1.000
_cell.angle_alpha   90.00
_cell.angle_beta   90.00
_cell.angle_gamma   90.00
#
_symmetry.space_group_name_H-M   'P 1'
#
loop_
_entity.id
_entity.type
_entity.pdbx_description
1 polymer ?
#
loop_
_entity_poly.entity_id
_entity_poly.type
_entity_poly.pdbx_seq_one_letter_code
_entity_poly.pdbx_strand_id
1 'polypeptide(L)'
;EEVVTLASIVQKETAMVDERNRVAGVYLNRLRKGMLLQADPTVIYAIKKHDNNFNQIIKRVLYKDLEINSPYNTYMYAGLPPGPITMPDISSIDAVLNAENHEYLFFVADVDRFGYHKFSKTLAQHNVYKAAYVRWLNSQNLRR
;
A
#
# COMPACT_ATOMS: atom_id res chain seq x y z
N GLU A 1 -2.22 11.66 -15.71
CA GLU A 1 -0.96 11.20 -15.10
C GLU A 1 -1.19 10.59 -13.71
N GLU A 2 -1.84 11.33 -12.81
CA GLU A 2 -2.11 10.91 -11.41
C GLU A 2 -2.84 9.57 -11.26
N VAL A 3 -3.83 9.29 -12.13
CA VAL A 3 -4.57 8.02 -12.15
C VAL A 3 -3.63 6.83 -12.36
N VAL A 4 -2.68 6.95 -13.29
CA VAL A 4 -1.73 5.88 -13.62
C VAL A 4 -0.76 5.66 -12.46
N THR A 5 -0.33 6.74 -11.81
CA THR A 5 0.51 6.66 -10.61
C THR A 5 -0.22 5.92 -9.49
N LEU A 6 -1.46 6.30 -9.18
CA LEU A 6 -2.23 5.63 -8.14
C LEU A 6 -2.53 4.16 -8.49
N ALA A 7 -2.87 3.88 -9.75
CA ALA A 7 -3.11 2.52 -10.23
C ALA A 7 -1.87 1.63 -10.07
N SER A 8 -0.68 2.17 -10.31
CA SER A 8 0.58 1.45 -10.12
C SER A 8 0.83 1.05 -8.66
N ILE A 9 0.37 1.87 -7.71
CA ILE A 9 0.43 1.58 -6.27
C ILE A 9 -0.59 0.51 -5.91
N VAL A 10 -1.86 0.69 -6.33
CA VAL A 10 -2.96 -0.25 -6.07
C VAL A 10 -2.63 -1.66 -6.56
N GLN A 11 -2.05 -1.79 -7.76
CA GLN A 11 -1.66 -3.08 -8.32
C GLN A 11 -0.60 -3.81 -7.50
N LYS A 12 0.32 -3.07 -6.89
CA LYS A 12 1.37 -3.67 -6.05
C LYS A 12 0.89 -3.98 -4.64
N GLU A 13 -0.19 -3.36 -4.20
CA GLU A 13 -0.75 -3.55 -2.87
C GLU A 13 -1.61 -4.82 -2.78
N THR A 14 -2.44 -5.09 -3.79
CA THR A 14 -3.31 -6.27 -3.80
C THR A 14 -3.25 -7.03 -5.11
N ALA A 15 -3.10 -8.35 -4.99
CA ALA A 15 -3.22 -9.28 -6.11
C ALA A 15 -4.69 -9.56 -6.47
N MET A 16 -5.63 -9.26 -5.57
CA MET A 16 -7.05 -9.57 -5.72
C MET A 16 -7.76 -8.44 -6.47
N VAL A 17 -8.20 -8.72 -7.71
CA VAL A 17 -8.80 -7.71 -8.61
C VAL A 17 -10.09 -7.15 -8.02
N ASP A 18 -10.89 -7.97 -7.36
CA ASP A 18 -12.14 -7.59 -6.68
C ASP A 18 -11.92 -6.63 -5.50
N GLU A 19 -10.72 -6.58 -4.94
CA GLU A 19 -10.39 -5.69 -3.83
C GLU A 19 -9.79 -4.35 -4.27
N ARG A 20 -9.30 -4.26 -5.52
CA ARG A 20 -8.60 -3.07 -6.04
C ARG A 20 -9.43 -1.79 -5.94
N ASN A 21 -10.75 -1.87 -6.20
CA ASN A 21 -11.64 -0.71 -6.12
C ASN A 21 -11.69 -0.14 -4.70
N ARG A 22 -11.66 -1.01 -3.69
CA ARG A 22 -11.66 -0.63 -2.27
C ARG A 22 -10.31 -0.07 -1.83
N VAL A 23 -9.21 -0.70 -2.26
CA VAL A 23 -7.85 -0.18 -1.98
C VAL A 23 -7.65 1.19 -2.61
N ALA A 24 -8.09 1.37 -3.86
CA ALA A 24 -8.08 2.67 -4.53
C ALA A 24 -8.91 3.71 -3.74
N GLY A 25 -10.09 3.33 -3.26
CA GLY A 25 -10.93 4.16 -2.39
C GLY A 25 -10.21 4.62 -1.13
N VAL A 26 -9.43 3.74 -0.48
CA VAL A 26 -8.65 4.11 0.72
C VAL A 26 -7.60 5.16 0.40
N TYR A 27 -6.82 4.98 -0.67
CA TYR A 27 -5.81 5.95 -1.04
C TYR A 27 -6.40 7.29 -1.47
N LEU A 28 -7.50 7.29 -2.22
CA LEU A 28 -8.24 8.52 -2.55
C LEU A 28 -8.75 9.23 -1.28
N ASN A 29 -9.24 8.49 -0.29
CA ASN A 29 -9.62 9.07 1.00
C ASN A 29 -8.44 9.71 1.73
N ARG A 30 -7.28 9.04 1.74
CA ARG A 30 -6.05 9.57 2.33
C ARG A 30 -5.60 10.85 1.62
N LEU A 31 -5.57 10.86 0.28
CA LEU A 31 -5.24 12.04 -0.52
C LEU A 31 -6.16 13.22 -0.21
N ARG A 32 -7.48 12.99 -0.18
CA ARG A 32 -8.47 14.03 0.14
C ARG A 32 -8.30 14.61 1.55
N LYS A 33 -7.79 13.82 2.49
CA LYS A 33 -7.51 14.25 3.88
C LYS A 33 -6.10 14.80 4.09
N GLY A 34 -5.26 14.88 3.04
CA GLY A 34 -3.86 15.26 3.17
C GLY A 34 -3.02 14.29 4.00
N MET A 35 -3.47 13.03 4.11
CA MET A 35 -2.74 11.98 4.82
C MET A 35 -1.64 11.39 3.94
N LEU A 36 -0.54 10.97 4.56
CA LEU A 36 0.49 10.15 3.92
C LEU A 36 -0.11 8.85 3.38
N LEU A 37 0.31 8.41 2.19
CA LEU A 37 -0.19 7.16 1.61
C LEU A 37 0.39 5.94 2.32
N GLN A 38 1.62 6.02 2.84
CA GLN A 38 2.29 4.96 3.59
C GLN A 38 2.18 3.60 2.88
N ALA A 39 2.53 3.57 1.59
CA ALA A 39 2.44 2.38 0.76
C ALA A 39 3.83 1.74 0.62
N ASP A 40 4.00 0.53 1.13
CA ASP A 40 5.27 -0.21 1.09
C ASP A 40 5.87 -0.35 -0.32
N PRO A 41 5.08 -0.61 -1.39
CA PRO A 41 5.60 -0.70 -2.75
C PRO A 41 6.37 0.55 -3.22
N THR A 42 5.99 1.73 -2.71
CA THR A 42 6.62 3.00 -3.08
C THR A 42 8.01 3.14 -2.47
N VAL A 43 8.20 2.65 -1.24
CA VAL A 43 9.50 2.59 -0.57
C VAL A 43 10.39 1.54 -1.24
N ILE A 44 9.85 0.37 -1.57
CA ILE A 44 10.59 -0.67 -2.31
C ILE A 44 11.10 -0.11 -3.65
N TYR A 45 10.27 0.63 -4.37
CA TYR A 45 10.69 1.30 -5.60
C TYR A 45 11.76 2.36 -5.36
N ALA A 46 11.62 3.16 -4.29
CA ALA A 46 12.61 4.17 -3.92
C ALA A 46 13.99 3.55 -3.64
N ILE A 47 14.05 2.43 -2.90
CA ILE A 47 15.31 1.72 -2.61
C ILE A 47 15.92 1.17 -3.89
N LYS A 48 15.13 0.46 -4.71
CA LYS A 48 15.63 -0.11 -5.98
C LYS A 48 16.19 0.96 -6.91
N LYS A 49 15.53 2.13 -6.96
CA LYS A 49 15.96 3.27 -7.75
C LYS A 49 17.23 3.91 -7.17
N HIS A 50 17.32 4.04 -5.84
CA HIS A 50 18.50 4.57 -5.16
C HIS A 50 19.73 3.68 -5.37
N ASP A 51 19.57 2.37 -5.23
CA ASP A 51 20.65 1.38 -5.40
C ASP A 51 20.92 1.04 -6.87
N ASN A 52 20.14 1.62 -7.80
CA ASN A 52 20.13 1.32 -9.23
C ASN A 52 20.06 -0.19 -9.54
N ASN A 53 19.32 -0.95 -8.73
CA ASN A 53 19.20 -2.39 -8.82
C ASN A 53 17.73 -2.83 -8.76
N PHE A 54 17.08 -2.84 -9.92
CA PHE A 54 15.67 -3.24 -10.03
C PHE A 54 15.46 -4.76 -9.86
N ASN A 55 16.52 -5.56 -10.03
CA ASN A 55 16.51 -7.01 -9.83
C ASN A 55 16.60 -7.42 -8.35
N GLN A 56 16.84 -6.46 -7.45
CA GLN A 56 16.88 -6.70 -6.02
C GLN A 56 15.53 -7.25 -5.51
N ILE A 57 15.59 -8.36 -4.77
CA ILE A 57 14.41 -8.97 -4.16
C ILE A 57 14.31 -8.47 -2.71
N ILE A 58 13.54 -7.40 -2.52
CA ILE A 58 13.22 -6.88 -1.19
C ILE A 58 11.95 -7.58 -0.73
N LYS A 59 12.12 -8.63 0.08
CA LYS A 59 10.97 -9.37 0.65
C LYS A 59 10.32 -8.64 1.83
N ARG A 60 11.04 -7.70 2.44
CA ARG A 60 10.63 -7.01 3.66
C ARG A 60 11.20 -5.60 3.70
N VAL A 61 10.36 -4.62 3.99
CA VAL A 61 10.75 -3.25 4.30
C VAL A 61 11.05 -3.15 5.79
N LEU A 62 12.25 -2.67 6.14
CA LEU A 62 12.70 -2.45 7.51
C LEU A 62 12.45 -1.00 7.93
N TYR A 63 12.47 -0.72 9.25
CA TYR A 63 12.28 0.64 9.76
C TYR A 63 13.26 1.65 9.17
N LYS A 64 14.54 1.26 9.03
CA LYS A 64 15.58 2.08 8.38
C LYS A 64 15.27 2.42 6.92
N ASP A 65 14.51 1.55 6.24
CA ASP A 65 14.19 1.74 4.82
C ASP A 65 13.07 2.77 4.64
N LEU A 66 12.23 2.96 5.67
CA LEU A 66 11.17 3.98 5.68
C LEU A 66 11.71 5.41 5.78
N GLU A 67 12.98 5.58 6.14
CA GLU A 67 13.66 6.87 6.28
C GLU A 67 14.40 7.29 5.00
N ILE A 68 14.27 6.52 3.91
CA ILE A 68 14.93 6.84 2.64
C ILE A 68 14.44 8.18 2.09
N ASN A 69 15.36 9.12 1.89
CA ASN A 69 15.05 10.42 1.32
C ASN A 69 14.85 10.30 -0.20
N SER A 70 13.60 10.10 -0.61
CA SER A 70 13.21 9.98 -2.01
C SER A 70 11.81 10.54 -2.22
N PRO A 71 11.52 11.24 -3.32
CA PRO A 71 10.17 11.76 -3.59
C PRO A 71 9.15 10.62 -3.83
N TYR A 72 9.60 9.38 -3.99
CA TYR A 72 8.73 8.20 -4.03
C TYR A 72 8.37 7.66 -2.63
N ASN A 73 9.02 8.14 -1.57
CA ASN A 73 8.75 7.66 -0.22
C ASN A 73 7.47 8.29 0.34
N THR A 74 6.36 7.56 0.22
CA THR A 74 5.05 7.99 0.73
C THR A 74 4.89 7.91 2.25
N TYR A 75 5.94 7.51 2.98
CA TYR A 75 6.03 7.68 4.43
C TYR A 75 6.61 9.03 4.84
N MET A 76 7.31 9.74 3.95
CA MET A 76 7.90 11.05 4.21
C MET A 76 7.15 12.18 3.51
N TYR A 77 6.67 11.95 2.28
CA TYR A 77 6.03 12.96 1.46
C TYR A 77 4.54 12.67 1.27
N ALA A 78 3.70 13.67 1.51
CA ALA A 78 2.26 13.60 1.28
C ALA A 78 1.94 13.77 -0.21
N GLY A 79 0.81 13.18 -0.64
CA GLY A 79 0.38 13.19 -2.03
C GLY A 79 0.84 11.95 -2.81
N LEU A 80 0.71 12.04 -4.14
CA LEU A 80 1.19 11.00 -5.05
C LEU A 80 2.70 11.18 -5.32
N PRO A 81 3.43 10.07 -5.52
CA PRO A 81 4.82 10.15 -5.97
C PRO A 81 4.90 10.78 -7.38
N PRO A 82 6.09 11.23 -7.82
CA PRO A 82 6.26 11.91 -9.12
C PRO A 82 5.89 11.10 -10.35
N GLY A 83 5.67 9.80 -10.21
CA GLY A 83 5.33 8.92 -11.31
C GLY A 83 4.96 7.51 -10.84
N PRO A 84 4.55 6.63 -11.77
CA PRO A 84 4.18 5.27 -11.44
C PRO A 84 5.39 4.45 -11.00
N ILE A 85 5.17 3.50 -10.07
CA ILE A 85 6.19 2.58 -9.57
C ILE A 85 6.27 1.28 -10.38
N THR A 86 5.28 1.04 -11.24
CA THR A 86 5.18 -0.11 -12.14
C THR A 86 4.25 0.24 -13.29
N MET A 87 4.23 -0.56 -14.35
CA MET A 87 3.24 -0.41 -15.41
C MET A 87 1.91 -1.01 -14.93
N PRO A 88 0.86 -0.20 -14.70
CA PRO A 88 -0.40 -0.74 -14.23
C PRO A 88 -1.14 -1.48 -15.34
N ASP A 89 -1.88 -2.52 -14.98
CA ASP A 89 -2.84 -3.20 -15.82
C ASP A 89 -4.13 -2.37 -15.94
N ILE A 90 -4.93 -2.68 -16.96
CA ILE A 90 -6.18 -1.96 -17.24
C ILE A 90 -7.13 -2.03 -16.04
N SER A 91 -7.24 -3.20 -15.41
CA SER A 91 -8.08 -3.39 -14.22
C SER A 91 -7.69 -2.50 -13.03
N SER A 92 -6.41 -2.15 -12.87
CA SER A 92 -5.94 -1.26 -11.80
C SER A 92 -6.26 0.19 -12.13
N ILE A 93 -6.20 0.56 -13.42
CA ILE A 93 -6.63 1.88 -13.89
C ILE A 93 -8.15 2.03 -13.68
N ASP A 94 -8.92 1.03 -14.12
CA ASP A 94 -10.37 1.00 -13.96
C ASP A 94 -10.78 1.03 -12.48
N ALA A 95 -10.01 0.37 -11.61
CA ALA A 95 -10.25 0.39 -10.17
C ALA A 95 -10.06 1.77 -9.54
N VAL A 96 -9.13 2.57 -10.04
CA VAL A 96 -8.95 3.95 -9.59
C VAL A 96 -10.06 4.85 -10.12
N LEU A 97 -10.46 4.68 -11.38
CA LEU A 97 -11.54 5.45 -11.99
C LEU A 97 -12.91 5.12 -11.37
N ASN A 98 -13.12 3.86 -10.99
CA ASN A 98 -14.36 3.35 -10.39
C ASN A 98 -14.16 2.95 -8.92
N ALA A 99 -13.34 3.71 -8.20
CA ALA A 99 -13.03 3.43 -6.81
C ALA A 99 -14.29 3.34 -5.94
N GLU A 100 -14.32 2.37 -5.03
CA GLU A 100 -15.47 2.15 -4.16
C GLU A 100 -15.65 3.36 -3.22
N ASN A 101 -16.88 3.88 -3.16
CA ASN A 101 -17.16 4.99 -2.26
C ASN A 101 -17.39 4.48 -0.83
N HIS A 102 -16.42 4.78 0.03
CA HIS A 102 -16.45 4.42 1.45
C HIS A 102 -15.59 5.37 2.26
N GLU A 103 -15.58 5.22 3.59
CA GLU A 103 -14.79 6.06 4.50
C GLU A 103 -13.58 5.35 5.12
N TYR A 104 -13.18 4.19 4.59
CA TYR A 104 -12.00 3.48 5.08
C TYR A 104 -10.73 4.30 4.86
N LEU A 105 -9.88 4.31 5.88
CA LEU A 105 -8.59 5.01 5.90
C LEU A 105 -7.42 4.07 6.12
N PHE A 106 -7.67 2.86 6.59
CA PHE A 106 -6.62 1.90 6.91
C PHE A 106 -7.05 0.51 6.48
N PHE A 107 -6.09 -0.31 6.07
CA PHE A 107 -6.30 -1.72 5.81
C PHE A 107 -5.08 -2.51 6.29
N VAL A 108 -5.27 -3.80 6.57
CA VAL A 108 -4.21 -4.73 6.96
C VAL A 108 -4.55 -6.11 6.42
N ALA A 109 -3.54 -6.92 6.10
CA ALA A 109 -3.72 -8.27 5.59
C ALA A 109 -4.66 -9.10 6.50
N ASP A 110 -5.60 -9.79 5.87
CA ASP A 110 -6.54 -10.69 6.53
C ASP A 110 -5.89 -12.06 6.76
N VAL A 111 -5.91 -12.50 8.02
CA VAL A 111 -5.37 -13.81 8.44
C VAL A 111 -6.37 -14.94 8.23
N ASP A 112 -7.66 -14.63 8.13
CA ASP A 112 -8.74 -15.58 7.93
C ASP A 112 -9.01 -15.80 6.43
N ARG A 113 -8.73 -14.77 5.61
CA ARG A 113 -8.90 -14.79 4.15
C ARG A 113 -7.61 -14.38 3.45
N PHE A 114 -6.74 -15.36 3.20
CA PHE A 114 -5.43 -15.11 2.57
C PHE A 114 -5.54 -14.37 1.23
N GLY A 115 -4.72 -13.35 1.07
CA GLY A 115 -4.70 -12.48 -0.12
C GLY A 115 -5.66 -11.28 -0.06
N TYR A 116 -6.52 -11.22 0.95
CA TYR A 116 -7.43 -10.09 1.19
C TYR A 116 -6.98 -9.23 2.38
N HIS A 117 -7.66 -8.10 2.57
CA HIS A 117 -7.39 -7.14 3.62
C HIS A 117 -8.64 -6.83 4.45
N LYS A 118 -8.43 -6.59 5.75
CA LYS A 118 -9.43 -6.01 6.65
C LYS A 118 -9.35 -4.50 6.59
N PHE A 119 -10.45 -3.85 6.22
CA PHE A 119 -10.56 -2.40 6.10
C PHE A 119 -11.12 -1.77 7.38
N SER A 120 -10.66 -0.58 7.71
CA SER A 120 -11.04 0.14 8.94
C SER A 120 -11.06 1.65 8.72
N LYS A 121 -12.00 2.31 9.40
CA LYS A 121 -12.16 3.77 9.35
C LYS A 121 -11.29 4.48 10.38
N THR A 122 -11.03 3.84 11.52
CA THR A 122 -10.32 4.42 12.66
C THR A 122 -9.01 3.69 12.94
N LEU A 123 -8.05 4.42 13.49
CA LEU A 123 -6.76 3.86 13.92
C LEU A 123 -6.94 2.81 15.01
N ALA A 124 -7.90 3.00 15.92
CA ALA A 124 -8.19 2.04 16.99
C ALA A 124 -8.62 0.68 16.42
N GLN A 125 -9.55 0.67 15.46
CA GLN A 125 -9.98 -0.56 14.79
C GLN A 125 -8.83 -1.18 13.97
N HIS A 126 -8.07 -0.37 13.26
CA HIS A 126 -6.88 -0.83 12.54
C HIS A 126 -5.88 -1.54 13.47
N ASN A 127 -5.62 -0.98 14.65
CA ASN A 127 -4.69 -1.56 15.62
C ASN A 127 -5.17 -2.92 16.16
N VAL A 128 -6.48 -3.12 16.31
CA VAL A 128 -7.05 -4.43 16.67
C VAL A 128 -6.78 -5.47 15.58
N TYR A 129 -7.03 -5.13 14.31
CA TYR A 129 -6.75 -6.02 13.18
C TYR A 129 -5.25 -6.28 13.00
N LYS A 130 -4.42 -5.25 13.17
CA LYS A 130 -2.96 -5.36 13.15
C LYS A 130 -2.45 -6.28 14.25
N ALA A 131 -3.01 -6.21 15.46
CA ALA A 131 -2.63 -7.11 16.54
C ALA A 131 -2.98 -8.57 16.23
N ALA A 132 -4.12 -8.83 15.58
CA ALA A 132 -4.47 -10.17 15.10
C ALA A 132 -3.46 -10.67 14.05
N TYR A 133 -3.11 -9.83 13.08
CA TYR A 133 -2.09 -10.15 12.07
C TYR A 133 -0.71 -10.45 12.69
N VAL A 134 -0.28 -9.65 13.68
CA VAL A 134 1.00 -9.86 14.39
C VAL A 134 0.98 -11.18 15.18
N ARG A 135 -0.11 -11.50 15.89
CA ARG A 135 -0.24 -12.77 16.60
C ARG A 135 -0.17 -13.96 15.65
N TRP A 136 -0.84 -13.87 14.49
CA TRP A 136 -0.77 -14.89 13.46
C TRP A 136 0.67 -15.07 12.94
N LEU A 137 1.37 -13.98 12.57
CA LEU A 137 2.77 -14.05 12.14
C LEU A 137 3.68 -14.73 13.19
N ASN A 138 3.52 -14.35 14.45
CA ASN A 138 4.28 -14.95 15.55
C ASN A 138 3.98 -16.45 15.71
N SER A 139 2.74 -16.88 15.50
CA SER A 139 2.37 -18.30 15.55
C SER A 139 3.03 -19.15 14.46
N GLN A 140 3.37 -18.53 13.33
CA GLN A 140 4.00 -19.18 12.18
C GLN A 140 5.54 -19.21 12.28
N ASN A 141 6.13 -18.82 13.41
CA ASN A 141 7.58 -18.57 13.55
C ASN A 141 8.16 -17.56 12.54
N LEU A 142 7.30 -16.80 11.87
CA LEU A 142 7.68 -15.68 11.01
C LEU A 142 7.89 -14.46 11.92
N ARG A 143 8.99 -14.46 12.68
CA ARG A 143 9.30 -13.36 13.60
C ARG A 143 9.35 -12.02 12.84
N ARG A 144 8.53 -11.07 13.30
CA ARG A 144 8.67 -9.65 12.99
C ARG A 144 9.91 -9.09 13.66
#